data_AF-A0A4R3Z816-F1
#
_entry.id   AF-A0A4R3Z816-F1
#
_cell.length_a   1.000
_cell.length_b   1.000
_cell.length_c   1.000
_cell.angle_alpha   90.00
_cell.angle_beta   90.00
_cell.angle_gamma   90.00
#
_symmetry.space_group_name_H-M   'P 1'
#
loop_
_entity.id
_entity.type
_entity.pdbx_description
1 polymer ?
#
loop_
_entity_poly.entity_id
_entity_poly.type
_entity_poly.pdbx_seq_one_letter_code
_entity_poly.pdbx_strand_id
1 'polypeptide(L)'
;MYRQSINHIKLAIIPLDGTVFDLNRFRYNYYHHLCDHKKIPFGVQDFYPHLSSMYDMYKDLPLTNKLDAGPLNSKIERELSQYLNYKGIEPKEGFLELLEYLHQKEIPIAIISTHRTKDAAQYLKLAKIYHKVHFIIGSDAVSSPLPSTDILETTLNHFHVKNNEVLLISSFAALNEAASKMRFNIIYCEDLVEADTYEKETSYKIVHNLFEVLNTLLFDQYDEAEIYSPILGMSSDMTSEELTQVKDELKEKYHDDQQIVDLVNQTYAYHISQLNEQSIKDGSVLLNQTPMRKRFHFDDETQEISKSELFSLTDEEEIQEEMSNEVVEKKAEEIHISPLDKEEEIELTELLQQINFSSSQKDESQPILEVAKQSEQIEEIIENNEEEKSSPVFEVFLNIIYIFAISFLVLFAGIIVYITFIHQFEMDQGIFHTIHVVFQAYHSFVNMIFEGILDFLHTFISFIPSYQQYSQSNTMLSIDGVLLLNLFIFQTIIIAIIKGIVHMIKRSLDDESLPE
;
A
#
# COMPACT_ATOMS: atom_id res chain seq x y z
N MET A 1 -17.18 -6.22 27.33
CA MET A 1 -16.24 -6.59 26.24
C MET A 1 -16.38 -8.09 25.97
N TYR A 2 -16.61 -8.50 24.72
CA TYR A 2 -16.66 -9.92 24.35
C TYR A 2 -15.25 -10.41 24.00
N ARG A 3 -14.99 -11.72 24.10
CA ARG A 3 -13.68 -12.30 23.82
C ARG A 3 -13.45 -12.34 22.31
N GLN A 4 -12.41 -11.66 21.84
CA GLN A 4 -11.95 -11.68 20.46
C GLN A 4 -10.79 -12.67 20.29
N SER A 5 -10.63 -13.23 19.09
CA SER A 5 -9.55 -14.15 18.73
C SER A 5 -9.28 -14.10 17.23
N ILE A 6 -8.00 -14.21 16.85
CA ILE A 6 -7.54 -14.22 15.46
C ILE A 6 -7.15 -15.63 14.96
N ASN A 7 -7.40 -16.68 15.76
CA ASN A 7 -6.89 -18.03 15.47
C ASN A 7 -7.79 -18.84 14.52
N HIS A 8 -9.06 -18.48 14.40
CA HIS A 8 -10.07 -19.24 13.63
C HIS A 8 -10.85 -18.34 12.67
N ILE A 9 -10.12 -17.51 11.93
CA ILE A 9 -10.71 -16.58 10.95
C ILE A 9 -11.05 -17.33 9.66
N LYS A 10 -12.29 -17.14 9.18
CA LYS A 10 -12.81 -17.69 7.92
C LYS A 10 -13.26 -16.61 6.94
N LEU A 11 -13.19 -15.34 7.33
CA LEU A 11 -13.49 -14.20 6.48
C LEU A 11 -12.72 -12.98 6.96
N ALA A 12 -12.02 -12.31 6.05
CA ALA A 12 -11.46 -10.98 6.29
C ALA A 12 -12.33 -9.92 5.61
N ILE A 13 -12.80 -8.94 6.38
CA ILE A 13 -13.54 -7.77 5.90
C ILE A 13 -12.61 -6.56 5.99
N ILE A 14 -12.37 -5.90 4.85
CA ILE A 14 -11.41 -4.79 4.75
C ILE A 14 -12.11 -3.59 4.08
N PRO A 15 -12.12 -2.40 4.71
CA PRO A 15 -12.70 -1.22 4.10
C PRO A 15 -11.80 -0.68 3.00
N LEU A 16 -12.42 -0.32 1.88
CA LEU A 16 -11.73 0.32 0.77
C LEU A 16 -11.14 1.67 1.22
N ASP A 17 -11.98 2.45 1.89
CA ASP A 17 -11.73 3.83 2.30
C ASP A 17 -10.88 3.86 3.58
N GLY A 18 -9.66 4.40 3.49
CA GLY A 18 -8.76 4.55 4.63
C GLY A 18 -7.91 3.33 4.98
N THR A 19 -8.18 2.16 4.37
CA THR A 19 -7.37 0.96 4.58
C THR A 19 -6.77 0.43 3.29
N VAL A 20 -7.57 0.09 2.27
CA VAL A 20 -7.01 -0.30 0.97
C VAL A 20 -6.35 0.90 0.28
N PHE A 21 -7.03 2.04 0.29
CA PHE A 21 -6.61 3.27 -0.37
C PHE A 21 -6.75 4.47 0.57
N ASP A 22 -5.91 5.48 0.37
CA ASP A 22 -5.89 6.72 1.19
C ASP A 22 -7.01 7.73 0.82
N LEU A 23 -8.21 7.21 0.51
CA LEU A 23 -9.34 7.99 -0.02
C LEU A 23 -9.85 9.03 0.98
N ASN A 24 -9.87 8.70 2.27
CA ASN A 24 -10.31 9.64 3.32
C ASN A 24 -9.41 10.87 3.40
N ARG A 25 -8.10 10.69 3.24
CA ARG A 25 -7.13 11.78 3.20
C ARG A 25 -7.31 12.65 1.98
N PHE A 26 -7.52 12.06 0.80
CA PHE A 26 -7.81 12.84 -0.39
C PHE A 26 -9.09 13.66 -0.26
N ARG A 27 -10.16 13.08 0.29
CA ARG A 27 -11.43 13.76 0.57
C ARG A 27 -11.26 14.90 1.55
N TYR A 28 -10.56 14.66 2.66
CA TYR A 28 -10.26 15.67 3.66
C TYR A 28 -9.47 16.83 3.05
N ASN A 29 -8.37 16.54 2.34
CA ASN A 29 -7.51 17.56 1.74
C ASN A 29 -8.28 18.41 0.72
N TYR A 30 -9.07 17.77 -0.14
CA TYR A 30 -9.88 18.47 -1.14
C TYR A 30 -10.91 19.39 -0.47
N TYR A 31 -11.65 18.88 0.52
CA TYR A 31 -12.66 19.68 1.21
C TYR A 31 -12.05 20.80 2.08
N HIS A 32 -10.94 20.52 2.76
CA HIS A 32 -10.18 21.50 3.53
C HIS A 32 -9.73 22.66 2.64
N HIS A 33 -9.23 22.36 1.43
CA HIS A 33 -8.88 23.38 0.46
C HIS A 33 -10.08 24.26 0.06
N LEU A 34 -11.26 23.67 -0.18
CA LEU A 34 -12.47 24.44 -0.49
C LEU A 34 -12.88 25.38 0.67
N CYS A 35 -12.68 24.94 1.91
CA CYS A 35 -12.91 25.76 3.11
C CYS A 35 -11.88 26.91 3.22
N ASP A 36 -10.60 26.63 2.97
CA ASP A 36 -9.51 27.60 3.03
C ASP A 36 -9.71 28.74 2.01
N HIS A 37 -10.12 28.42 0.78
CA HIS A 37 -10.42 29.43 -0.23
C HIS A 37 -11.54 30.39 0.21
N LYS A 38 -12.51 29.88 0.98
CA LYS A 38 -13.61 30.64 1.57
C LYS A 38 -13.29 31.24 2.94
N LYS A 39 -12.05 31.06 3.43
CA LYS A 39 -11.57 31.49 4.76
C LYS A 39 -12.42 30.96 5.91
N ILE A 40 -12.89 29.73 5.78
CA ILE A 40 -13.69 29.04 6.79
C ILE A 40 -12.75 28.10 7.55
N PRO A 41 -12.62 28.22 8.89
CA PRO A 41 -11.80 27.30 9.67
C PRO A 41 -12.42 25.91 9.62
N PHE A 42 -11.61 24.91 9.28
CA PHE A 42 -12.04 23.52 9.17
C PHE A 42 -10.88 22.58 9.48
N GLY A 43 -11.07 21.66 10.45
CA GLY A 43 -10.06 20.69 10.84
C GLY A 43 -10.45 19.24 10.59
N VAL A 44 -9.48 18.33 10.72
CA VAL A 44 -9.71 16.87 10.58
C VAL A 44 -10.72 16.35 11.59
N GLN A 45 -10.76 16.94 12.79
CA GLN A 45 -11.70 16.57 13.86
C GLN A 45 -13.15 16.90 13.52
N ASP A 46 -13.39 17.91 12.67
CA ASP A 46 -14.73 18.23 12.17
C ASP A 46 -15.16 17.26 11.06
N PHE A 47 -14.20 16.83 10.23
CA PHE A 47 -14.45 15.93 9.11
C PHE A 47 -14.71 14.49 9.56
N TYR A 48 -13.86 13.97 10.44
CA TYR A 48 -13.77 12.55 10.78
C TYR A 48 -15.09 11.91 11.26
N PRO A 49 -15.93 12.56 12.10
CA PRO A 49 -17.22 12.00 12.52
C PRO A 49 -18.20 11.73 11.37
N HIS A 50 -18.00 12.35 10.20
CA HIS A 50 -18.90 12.24 9.06
C HIS A 50 -18.53 11.09 8.10
N LEU A 51 -17.44 10.35 8.38
CA LEU A 51 -17.05 9.15 7.63
C LEU A 51 -18.07 8.02 7.85
N SER A 52 -19.12 8.00 7.03
CA SER A 52 -20.25 7.07 7.14
C SER A 52 -20.75 6.57 5.78
N SER A 53 -21.16 7.49 4.92
CA SER A 53 -21.74 7.22 3.60
C SER A 53 -21.31 8.28 2.60
N MET A 54 -21.13 7.90 1.33
CA MET A 54 -20.80 8.84 0.26
C MET A 54 -21.90 9.90 0.04
N TYR A 55 -23.13 9.66 0.48
CA TYR A 55 -24.28 10.56 0.27
C TYR A 55 -24.44 11.61 1.37
N ASP A 56 -23.97 11.32 2.58
CA ASP A 56 -24.16 12.19 3.75
C ASP A 56 -22.84 12.70 4.35
N MET A 57 -21.69 12.28 3.85
CA MET A 57 -20.38 12.59 4.46
C MET A 57 -20.06 14.09 4.55
N TYR A 58 -20.58 14.93 3.65
CA TYR A 58 -20.37 16.38 3.77
C TYR A 58 -21.57 17.13 4.36
N LYS A 59 -22.63 16.41 4.74
CA LYS A 59 -23.79 16.99 5.40
C LYS A 59 -23.37 17.61 6.73
N ASP A 60 -23.96 18.75 7.07
CA ASP A 60 -23.69 19.50 8.30
C ASP A 60 -22.26 20.07 8.43
N LEU A 61 -21.42 19.89 7.41
CA LEU A 61 -20.11 20.53 7.32
C LEU A 61 -20.24 22.00 6.86
N PRO A 62 -19.21 22.84 7.07
CA PRO A 62 -19.33 24.29 6.91
C PRO A 62 -19.75 24.79 5.51
N LEU A 63 -19.50 24.02 4.45
CA LEU A 63 -19.86 24.37 3.07
C LEU A 63 -21.30 24.02 2.71
N THR A 64 -21.93 23.05 3.39
CA THR A 64 -23.34 22.69 3.16
C THR A 64 -24.34 23.70 3.74
N ASN A 65 -23.89 24.62 4.60
CA ASN A 65 -24.73 25.71 5.09
C ASN A 65 -25.20 26.68 3.98
N LYS A 66 -24.61 26.60 2.78
CA LYS A 66 -24.91 27.48 1.62
C LYS A 66 -25.29 26.72 0.35
N LEU A 67 -25.11 25.39 0.32
CA LEU A 67 -25.27 24.54 -0.85
C LEU A 67 -26.00 23.27 -0.44
N ASP A 68 -26.87 22.75 -1.29
CA ASP A 68 -27.47 21.44 -1.07
C ASP A 68 -26.37 20.35 -0.99
N ALA A 69 -26.48 19.46 -0.01
CA ALA A 69 -25.45 18.46 0.30
C ALA A 69 -25.30 17.45 -0.85
N GLY A 70 -26.40 17.03 -1.49
CA GLY A 70 -26.36 16.05 -2.59
C GLY A 70 -25.50 16.49 -3.78
N PRO A 71 -25.75 17.69 -4.37
CA PRO A 71 -24.93 18.23 -5.43
C PRO A 71 -23.47 18.45 -5.04
N LEU A 72 -23.21 18.89 -3.80
CA LEU A 72 -21.84 19.09 -3.31
C LEU A 72 -21.08 17.75 -3.23
N ASN A 73 -21.66 16.73 -2.60
CA ASN A 73 -21.05 15.39 -2.54
C ASN A 73 -20.78 14.85 -3.94
N SER A 74 -21.75 14.97 -4.84
CA SER A 74 -21.63 14.49 -6.22
C SER A 74 -20.51 15.22 -6.98
N LYS A 75 -20.34 16.52 -6.73
CA LYS A 75 -19.25 17.32 -7.32
C LYS A 75 -17.90 16.86 -6.80
N ILE A 76 -17.72 16.81 -5.47
CA ILE A 76 -16.45 16.46 -4.83
C ILE A 76 -16.00 15.06 -5.26
N GLU A 77 -16.88 14.06 -5.15
CA GLU A 77 -16.52 12.68 -5.45
C GLU A 77 -16.24 12.46 -6.95
N ARG A 78 -16.92 13.20 -7.84
CA ARG A 78 -16.64 13.16 -9.29
C ARG A 78 -15.25 13.72 -9.59
N GLU A 79 -14.93 14.90 -9.05
CA GLU A 79 -13.63 15.53 -9.27
C GLU A 79 -12.49 14.72 -8.65
N LEU A 80 -12.72 14.15 -7.47
CA LEU A 80 -11.76 13.26 -6.84
C LEU A 80 -11.52 12.00 -7.67
N SER A 81 -12.58 11.37 -8.17
CA SER A 81 -12.47 10.20 -9.04
C SER A 81 -11.70 10.52 -10.33
N GLN A 82 -11.96 11.68 -10.95
CA GLN A 82 -11.21 12.13 -12.12
C GLN A 82 -9.72 12.33 -11.80
N TYR A 83 -9.41 13.01 -10.70
CA TYR A 83 -8.04 13.20 -10.25
C TYR A 83 -7.31 11.86 -10.03
N LEU A 84 -7.94 10.91 -9.35
CA LEU A 84 -7.35 9.59 -9.08
C LEU A 84 -7.18 8.75 -10.36
N ASN A 85 -8.07 8.92 -11.35
CA ASN A 85 -7.90 8.31 -12.67
C ASN A 85 -6.66 8.84 -13.40
N TYR A 86 -6.39 10.15 -13.32
CA TYR A 86 -5.21 10.75 -13.96
C TYR A 86 -3.91 10.48 -13.20
N LYS A 87 -3.92 10.60 -11.88
CA LYS A 87 -2.74 10.35 -11.02
C LYS A 87 -2.34 8.88 -11.02
N GLY A 88 -3.32 7.99 -11.12
CA GLY A 88 -3.17 6.60 -10.71
C GLY A 88 -3.43 6.44 -9.21
N ILE A 89 -3.86 5.24 -8.83
CA ILE A 89 -4.15 4.88 -7.45
C ILE A 89 -3.33 3.66 -7.05
N GLU A 90 -2.59 3.80 -5.97
CA GLU A 90 -1.78 2.74 -5.39
C GLU A 90 -2.38 2.29 -4.05
N PRO A 91 -2.42 0.98 -3.77
CA PRO A 91 -2.84 0.50 -2.46
C PRO A 91 -1.90 1.01 -1.35
N LYS A 92 -2.43 1.17 -0.13
CA LYS A 92 -1.60 1.46 1.04
C LYS A 92 -0.57 0.36 1.26
N GLU A 93 0.59 0.75 1.80
CA GLU A 93 1.69 -0.16 2.10
C GLU A 93 1.24 -1.31 3.02
N GLY A 94 1.71 -2.52 2.73
CA GLY A 94 1.34 -3.74 3.44
C GLY A 94 0.05 -4.40 2.97
N PHE A 95 -0.77 -3.75 2.13
CA PHE A 95 -2.02 -4.34 1.65
C PHE A 95 -1.80 -5.54 0.73
N LEU A 96 -0.81 -5.46 -0.17
CA LEU A 96 -0.55 -6.55 -1.12
C LEU A 96 -0.02 -7.78 -0.39
N GLU A 97 0.85 -7.60 0.59
CA GLU A 97 1.40 -8.66 1.44
C GLU A 97 0.28 -9.30 2.28
N LEU A 98 -0.61 -8.49 2.85
CA LEU A 98 -1.78 -8.98 3.57
C LEU A 98 -2.71 -9.80 2.67
N LEU A 99 -2.96 -9.35 1.43
CA LEU A 99 -3.75 -10.11 0.46
C LEU A 99 -3.12 -11.48 0.18
N GLU A 100 -1.81 -11.53 -0.09
CA GLU A 100 -1.12 -12.79 -0.36
C GLU A 100 -1.16 -13.74 0.85
N TYR A 101 -1.00 -13.22 2.07
CA TYR A 101 -1.14 -14.02 3.29
C TYR A 101 -2.55 -14.61 3.42
N LEU A 102 -3.59 -13.81 3.24
CA LEU A 102 -4.98 -14.27 3.36
C LEU A 102 -5.30 -15.33 2.29
N HIS A 103 -4.80 -15.17 1.07
CA HIS A 103 -4.93 -16.17 0.01
C HIS A 103 -4.22 -17.48 0.35
N GLN A 104 -2.99 -17.43 0.86
CA GLN A 104 -2.25 -18.62 1.29
C GLN A 104 -2.94 -19.38 2.41
N LYS A 105 -3.69 -18.68 3.27
CA LYS A 105 -4.49 -19.25 4.35
C LYS A 105 -5.90 -19.66 3.91
N GLU A 106 -6.23 -19.52 2.62
CA GLU A 106 -7.56 -19.79 2.07
C GLU A 106 -8.68 -19.01 2.79
N ILE A 107 -8.36 -17.79 3.25
CA ILE A 107 -9.32 -16.89 3.89
C ILE A 107 -9.91 -15.97 2.81
N PRO A 108 -11.23 -16.06 2.52
CA PRO A 108 -11.92 -15.14 1.62
C PRO A 108 -11.82 -13.70 2.09
N ILE A 109 -11.79 -12.79 1.11
CA ILE A 109 -11.56 -11.35 1.32
C ILE A 109 -12.78 -10.59 0.78
N ALA A 110 -13.46 -9.88 1.68
CA ALA A 110 -14.57 -8.99 1.36
C ALA A 110 -14.13 -7.54 1.49
N ILE A 111 -14.30 -6.77 0.43
CA ILE A 111 -14.12 -5.32 0.44
C ILE A 111 -15.46 -4.64 0.73
N ILE A 112 -15.49 -3.79 1.75
CA ILE A 112 -16.62 -2.91 2.05
C ILE A 112 -16.25 -1.48 1.70
N SER A 113 -17.19 -0.65 1.24
CA SER A 113 -16.90 0.77 0.97
C SER A 113 -18.11 1.64 1.24
N THR A 114 -17.85 2.91 1.57
CA THR A 114 -18.89 3.94 1.64
C THR A 114 -19.34 4.38 0.24
N HIS A 115 -18.58 4.06 -0.81
CA HIS A 115 -18.95 4.23 -2.21
C HIS A 115 -19.98 3.21 -2.68
N ARG A 116 -20.59 3.45 -3.85
CA ARG A 116 -21.35 2.43 -4.57
C ARG A 116 -20.44 1.28 -4.97
N THR A 117 -20.99 0.07 -5.02
CA THR A 117 -20.29 -1.18 -5.33
C THR A 117 -19.53 -1.08 -6.67
N LYS A 118 -20.15 -0.44 -7.67
CA LYS A 118 -19.52 -0.24 -8.98
C LYS A 118 -18.30 0.69 -8.93
N ASP A 119 -18.32 1.73 -8.08
CA ASP A 119 -17.26 2.73 -7.99
C ASP A 119 -16.09 2.14 -7.17
N ALA A 120 -16.40 1.42 -6.09
CA ALA A 120 -15.43 0.63 -5.34
C ALA A 120 -14.70 -0.38 -6.25
N ALA A 121 -15.45 -1.08 -7.12
CA ALA A 121 -14.87 -1.99 -8.11
C ALA A 121 -13.96 -1.27 -9.13
N GLN A 122 -14.27 -0.02 -9.49
CA GLN A 122 -13.41 0.77 -10.38
C GLN A 122 -12.07 1.10 -9.74
N TYR A 123 -12.05 1.54 -8.47
CA TYR A 123 -10.79 1.79 -7.75
C TYR A 123 -9.89 0.56 -7.70
N LEU A 124 -10.46 -0.61 -7.39
CA LEU A 124 -9.72 -1.88 -7.39
C LEU A 124 -9.20 -2.28 -8.78
N LYS A 125 -9.90 -1.92 -9.86
CA LYS A 125 -9.46 -2.16 -11.24
C LYS A 125 -8.31 -1.23 -11.64
N LEU A 126 -8.39 0.04 -11.27
CA LEU A 126 -7.31 1.02 -11.51
C LEU A 126 -6.01 0.58 -10.84
N ALA A 127 -6.09 0.07 -9.61
CA ALA A 127 -4.95 -0.51 -8.89
C ALA A 127 -4.59 -1.94 -9.33
N LYS A 128 -5.27 -2.52 -10.32
CA LYS A 128 -5.03 -3.87 -10.85
C LYS A 128 -5.12 -5.00 -9.80
N ILE A 129 -5.93 -4.81 -8.76
CA ILE A 129 -6.14 -5.78 -7.65
C ILE A 129 -7.57 -6.33 -7.59
N TYR A 130 -8.46 -5.92 -8.49
CA TYR A 130 -9.85 -6.38 -8.55
C TYR A 130 -10.01 -7.91 -8.54
N HIS A 131 -9.12 -8.65 -9.22
CA HIS A 131 -9.18 -10.11 -9.27
C HIS A 131 -8.62 -10.81 -8.03
N LYS A 132 -8.06 -10.05 -7.08
CA LYS A 132 -7.52 -10.56 -5.80
C LYS A 132 -8.52 -10.47 -4.65
N VAL A 133 -9.75 -10.03 -4.89
CA VAL A 133 -10.79 -9.93 -3.86
C VAL A 133 -11.98 -10.82 -4.22
N HIS A 134 -12.63 -11.39 -3.21
CA HIS A 134 -13.67 -12.42 -3.41
C HIS A 134 -15.07 -11.79 -3.48
N PHE A 135 -15.29 -10.69 -2.74
CA PHE A 135 -16.56 -10.01 -2.68
C PHE A 135 -16.35 -8.51 -2.49
N ILE A 136 -17.22 -7.69 -3.09
CA ILE A 136 -17.21 -6.24 -2.96
C ILE A 136 -18.65 -5.81 -2.69
N ILE A 137 -18.83 -4.98 -1.66
CA ILE A 137 -20.13 -4.41 -1.31
C ILE A 137 -19.97 -2.93 -0.98
N GLY A 138 -20.83 -2.11 -1.57
CA GLY A 138 -20.88 -0.67 -1.36
C GLY A 138 -22.19 -0.21 -0.71
N SER A 139 -22.32 1.10 -0.55
CA SER A 139 -23.48 1.76 0.05
C SER A 139 -24.79 1.60 -0.73
N ASP A 140 -24.73 1.28 -2.03
CA ASP A 140 -25.91 1.01 -2.86
C ASP A 140 -26.54 -0.37 -2.63
N ALA A 141 -25.85 -1.25 -1.92
CA ALA A 141 -26.34 -2.59 -1.60
C ALA A 141 -27.15 -2.65 -0.30
N VAL A 142 -27.26 -1.54 0.44
CA VAL A 142 -27.88 -1.49 1.77
C VAL A 142 -28.83 -0.31 1.91
N SER A 143 -29.80 -0.44 2.82
CA SER A 143 -30.79 0.61 3.09
C SER A 143 -30.25 1.67 4.04
N SER A 144 -29.48 1.26 5.04
CA SER A 144 -28.99 2.15 6.10
C SER A 144 -27.46 2.29 6.03
N PRO A 145 -26.91 3.52 6.07
CA PRO A 145 -25.47 3.73 6.08
C PRO A 145 -24.84 3.32 7.42
N LEU A 146 -23.50 3.24 7.45
CA LEU A 146 -22.75 3.10 8.71
C LEU A 146 -23.14 4.26 9.65
N PRO A 147 -23.28 4.03 10.97
CA PRO A 147 -22.89 2.85 11.75
C PRO A 147 -23.93 1.72 11.86
N SER A 148 -24.88 1.63 10.91
CA SER A 148 -25.77 0.45 10.83
C SER A 148 -25.01 -0.84 10.50
N THR A 149 -25.55 -1.98 10.95
CA THR A 149 -24.96 -3.31 10.73
C THR A 149 -25.33 -3.91 9.37
N ASP A 150 -26.26 -3.31 8.61
CA ASP A 150 -26.83 -3.83 7.36
C ASP A 150 -25.76 -4.33 6.37
N ILE A 151 -24.69 -3.57 6.17
CA ILE A 151 -23.62 -3.92 5.21
C ILE A 151 -22.79 -5.11 5.69
N LEU A 152 -22.56 -5.21 6.99
CA LEU A 152 -21.85 -6.32 7.61
C LEU A 152 -22.72 -7.57 7.61
N GLU A 153 -24.01 -7.45 7.96
CA GLU A 153 -24.98 -8.56 7.91
C GLU A 153 -25.12 -9.13 6.50
N THR A 154 -25.23 -8.27 5.49
CA THR A 154 -25.30 -8.70 4.08
C THR A 154 -24.03 -9.45 3.67
N THR A 155 -22.87 -8.99 4.14
CA THR A 155 -21.58 -9.66 3.89
C THR A 155 -21.53 -11.03 4.57
N LEU A 156 -21.95 -11.16 5.82
CA LEU A 156 -21.99 -12.44 6.53
C LEU A 156 -22.94 -13.44 5.86
N ASN A 157 -24.10 -12.96 5.42
CA ASN A 157 -25.08 -13.78 4.71
C ASN A 157 -24.53 -14.32 3.38
N HIS A 158 -23.68 -13.57 2.68
CA HIS A 158 -23.01 -14.02 1.46
C HIS A 158 -22.03 -15.18 1.71
N PHE A 159 -21.24 -15.10 2.78
CA PHE A 159 -20.18 -16.09 3.07
C PHE A 159 -20.62 -17.24 3.99
N HIS A 160 -21.80 -17.14 4.61
CA HIS A 160 -22.32 -18.14 5.55
C HIS A 160 -21.36 -18.44 6.74
N VAL A 161 -20.71 -17.40 7.27
CA VAL A 161 -19.77 -17.47 8.40
C VAL A 161 -20.39 -16.92 9.69
N LYS A 162 -19.87 -17.36 10.84
CA LYS A 162 -20.29 -16.83 12.15
C LYS A 162 -19.52 -15.58 12.51
N ASN A 163 -20.14 -14.72 13.33
CA ASN A 163 -19.57 -13.44 13.76
C ASN A 163 -18.16 -13.57 14.39
N ASN A 164 -17.93 -14.63 15.18
CA ASN A 164 -16.64 -14.88 15.82
C ASN A 164 -15.55 -15.47 14.90
N GLU A 165 -15.91 -15.83 13.65
CA GLU A 165 -15.00 -16.31 12.61
C GLU A 165 -14.62 -15.18 11.63
N VAL A 166 -15.10 -13.96 11.86
CA VAL A 166 -14.84 -12.79 11.02
C VAL A 166 -13.75 -11.95 11.64
N LEU A 167 -12.76 -11.59 10.84
CA LEU A 167 -11.81 -10.52 11.13
C LEU A 167 -12.22 -9.29 10.33
N LEU A 168 -12.44 -8.17 11.00
CA LEU A 168 -12.67 -6.88 10.39
C LEU A 168 -11.50 -5.95 10.69
N ILE A 169 -10.92 -5.37 9.66
CA ILE A 169 -9.96 -4.27 9.81
C ILE A 169 -10.77 -2.97 9.77
N SER A 170 -10.76 -2.16 10.82
CA SER A 170 -11.49 -0.89 10.84
C SER A 170 -10.54 0.28 10.71
N SER A 171 -10.95 1.36 10.05
CA SER A 171 -10.18 2.60 9.90
C SER A 171 -10.87 3.86 10.44
N PHE A 172 -12.16 3.76 10.80
CA PHE A 172 -12.94 4.88 11.32
C PHE A 172 -14.02 4.42 12.31
N ALA A 173 -14.50 5.34 13.13
CA ALA A 173 -15.39 5.06 14.26
C ALA A 173 -16.71 4.38 13.87
N ALA A 174 -17.39 4.86 12.81
CA ALA A 174 -18.70 4.33 12.43
C ALA A 174 -18.64 2.85 12.01
N LEU A 175 -17.56 2.43 11.35
CA LEU A 175 -17.34 1.03 11.00
C LEU A 175 -17.01 0.18 12.23
N ASN A 176 -16.16 0.70 13.12
CA ASN A 176 -15.79 0.04 14.36
C ASN A 176 -17.02 -0.20 15.24
N GLU A 177 -17.91 0.78 15.35
CA GLU A 177 -19.17 0.68 16.08
C GLU A 177 -20.06 -0.43 15.51
N ALA A 178 -20.24 -0.47 14.18
CA ALA A 178 -21.03 -1.51 13.51
C ALA A 178 -20.44 -2.91 13.75
N ALA A 179 -19.12 -3.05 13.65
CA ALA A 179 -18.41 -4.31 13.87
C ALA A 179 -18.50 -4.78 15.33
N SER A 180 -18.41 -3.84 16.28
CA SER A 180 -18.51 -4.10 17.72
C SER A 180 -19.92 -4.58 18.10
N LYS A 181 -20.98 -3.96 17.54
CA LYS A 181 -22.38 -4.43 17.67
C LYS A 181 -22.55 -5.88 17.20
N MET A 182 -21.89 -6.22 16.09
CA MET A 182 -21.89 -7.57 15.52
C MET A 182 -20.96 -8.54 16.26
N ARG A 183 -20.13 -8.08 17.19
CA ARG A 183 -19.16 -8.90 17.94
C ARG A 183 -18.12 -9.59 17.04
N PHE A 184 -17.59 -8.88 16.04
CA PHE A 184 -16.50 -9.39 15.18
C PHE A 184 -15.15 -9.33 15.87
N ASN A 185 -14.13 -10.02 15.34
CA ASN A 185 -12.76 -9.75 15.76
C ASN A 185 -12.29 -8.51 15.00
N ILE A 186 -11.84 -7.48 15.71
CA ILE A 186 -11.55 -6.17 15.14
C ILE A 186 -10.09 -5.84 15.35
N ILE A 187 -9.39 -5.53 14.27
CA ILE A 187 -8.10 -4.83 14.33
C ILE A 187 -8.36 -3.41 13.83
N TYR A 188 -8.09 -2.43 14.67
CA TYR A 188 -8.28 -1.03 14.29
C TYR A 188 -6.97 -0.48 13.73
N CYS A 189 -6.97 -0.18 12.44
CA CYS A 189 -5.86 0.43 11.73
C CYS A 189 -6.10 1.94 11.64
N GLU A 190 -5.28 2.72 12.32
CA GLU A 190 -5.41 4.18 12.31
C GLU A 190 -5.24 4.75 10.89
N ASP A 191 -5.98 5.83 10.60
CA ASP A 191 -6.01 6.50 9.30
C ASP A 191 -5.84 8.02 9.48
N LEU A 192 -6.95 8.78 9.51
CA LEU A 192 -6.91 10.24 9.68
C LEU A 192 -6.64 10.70 11.11
N VAL A 193 -7.13 9.93 12.09
CA VAL A 193 -7.10 10.27 13.51
C VAL A 193 -6.68 9.01 14.28
N GLU A 194 -5.93 9.22 15.36
CA GLU A 194 -5.54 8.16 16.30
C GLU A 194 -6.77 7.56 17.01
N ALA A 195 -6.65 6.31 17.45
CA ALA A 195 -7.72 5.61 18.14
C ALA A 195 -8.03 6.24 19.51
N ASP A 196 -9.31 6.51 19.77
CA ASP A 196 -9.77 6.98 21.07
C ASP A 196 -10.01 5.77 22.01
N THR A 197 -10.44 6.07 23.24
CA THR A 197 -10.78 5.10 24.29
C THR A 197 -11.76 4.04 23.80
N TYR A 198 -12.78 4.42 23.02
CA TYR A 198 -13.78 3.49 22.51
C TYR A 198 -13.17 2.46 21.55
N GLU A 199 -12.37 2.88 20.57
CA GLU A 199 -11.72 1.98 19.61
C GLU A 199 -10.74 1.03 20.32
N LYS A 200 -9.99 1.55 21.30
CA LYS A 200 -9.07 0.78 22.15
C LYS A 200 -9.78 -0.30 22.96
N GLU A 201 -10.98 -0.02 23.45
CA GLU A 201 -11.79 -0.97 24.24
C GLU A 201 -12.64 -1.93 23.41
N THR A 202 -12.84 -1.64 22.13
CA THR A 202 -13.67 -2.49 21.25
C THR A 202 -12.86 -3.32 20.27
N SER A 203 -11.56 -3.04 20.15
CA SER A 203 -10.67 -3.75 19.22
C SER A 203 -9.75 -4.73 19.94
N TYR A 204 -9.41 -5.82 19.25
CA TYR A 204 -8.38 -6.76 19.68
C TYR A 204 -7.01 -6.05 19.79
N LYS A 205 -6.68 -5.23 18.78
CA LYS A 205 -5.43 -4.49 18.70
C LYS A 205 -5.59 -3.21 17.90
N ILE A 206 -4.83 -2.19 18.26
CA ILE A 206 -4.66 -0.94 17.51
C ILE A 206 -3.32 -1.03 16.77
N VAL A 207 -3.32 -0.62 15.51
CA VAL A 207 -2.15 -0.65 14.62
C VAL A 207 -2.10 0.61 13.76
N HIS A 208 -0.93 0.96 13.24
CA HIS A 208 -0.76 2.17 12.42
C HIS A 208 -0.67 1.90 10.91
N ASN A 209 -0.45 0.65 10.51
CA ASN A 209 -0.30 0.26 9.11
C ASN A 209 -0.68 -1.22 8.91
N LEU A 210 -0.77 -1.66 7.65
CA LEU A 210 -1.15 -3.02 7.32
C LEU A 210 -0.03 -4.05 7.54
N PHE A 211 1.23 -3.63 7.63
CA PHE A 211 2.32 -4.53 8.06
C PHE A 211 2.14 -4.96 9.51
N GLU A 212 1.70 -4.05 10.39
CA GLU A 212 1.38 -4.39 11.78
C GLU A 212 0.16 -5.30 11.90
N VAL A 213 -0.85 -5.15 11.01
CA VAL A 213 -1.93 -6.14 10.89
C VAL A 213 -1.36 -7.51 10.55
N LEU A 214 -0.52 -7.58 9.51
CA LEU A 214 0.10 -8.84 9.10
C LEU A 214 0.94 -9.46 10.22
N ASN A 215 1.75 -8.65 10.90
CA ASN A 215 2.54 -9.08 12.05
C ASN A 215 1.64 -9.64 13.17
N THR A 216 0.53 -8.97 13.45
CA THR A 216 -0.46 -9.43 14.42
C THR A 216 -1.01 -10.81 14.03
N LEU A 217 -1.37 -11.01 12.76
CA LEU A 217 -1.89 -12.29 12.27
C LEU A 217 -0.84 -13.40 12.24
N LEU A 218 0.43 -13.07 12.06
CA LEU A 218 1.53 -14.02 12.04
C LEU A 218 1.99 -14.41 13.44
N PHE A 219 2.09 -13.44 14.35
CA PHE A 219 2.81 -13.63 15.62
C PHE A 219 1.88 -13.72 16.82
N ASP A 220 0.74 -13.02 16.85
CA ASP A 220 -0.14 -13.05 18.02
C ASP A 220 -0.95 -14.38 18.11
N GLN A 221 -0.92 -15.22 17.07
CA GLN A 221 -1.40 -16.62 17.16
C GLN A 221 -0.51 -17.47 18.06
N TYR A 222 0.77 -17.09 18.15
CA TYR A 222 1.71 -17.71 19.03
C TYR A 222 1.69 -16.91 20.34
N ASP A 223 0.91 -17.36 21.32
CA ASP A 223 1.15 -16.93 22.69
C ASP A 223 2.65 -17.13 22.96
N GLU A 224 3.33 -16.11 23.48
CA GLU A 224 4.78 -16.17 23.76
C GLU A 224 5.15 -17.53 24.39
N ALA A 225 4.33 -17.99 25.34
CA ALA A 225 4.39 -19.31 25.97
C ALA A 225 4.49 -20.52 25.02
N GLU A 226 3.72 -20.57 23.93
CA GLU A 226 3.73 -21.69 22.98
C GLU A 226 5.02 -21.71 22.15
N ILE A 227 5.56 -20.56 21.77
CA ILE A 227 6.83 -20.45 21.03
C ILE A 227 7.98 -21.04 21.86
N TYR A 228 7.99 -20.76 23.16
CA TYR A 228 9.06 -21.21 24.05
C TYR A 228 8.86 -22.64 24.55
N SER A 229 7.68 -23.23 24.34
CA SER A 229 7.36 -24.58 24.80
C SER A 229 8.38 -25.65 24.32
N PRO A 230 8.74 -25.73 23.02
CA PRO A 230 9.75 -26.68 22.56
C PRO A 230 11.15 -26.43 23.14
N ILE A 231 11.53 -25.17 23.33
CA ILE A 231 12.85 -24.77 23.84
C ILE A 231 12.97 -25.08 25.33
N LEU A 232 11.89 -24.84 26.08
CA LEU A 232 11.80 -25.13 27.51
C LEU A 232 11.48 -26.60 27.78
N GLY A 233 11.24 -27.42 26.75
CA GLY A 233 10.90 -28.83 26.91
C GLY A 233 9.56 -29.04 27.62
N MET A 234 8.62 -28.11 27.50
CA MET A 234 7.24 -28.25 27.98
C MET A 234 6.34 -28.55 26.78
N SER A 235 5.48 -29.56 26.86
CA SER A 235 4.54 -29.89 25.78
C SER A 235 3.14 -30.16 26.31
N SER A 236 2.16 -30.08 25.40
CA SER A 236 0.74 -30.35 25.67
C SER A 236 0.43 -31.80 26.04
N ASP A 237 1.37 -32.72 25.79
CA ASP A 237 1.20 -34.16 26.05
C ASP A 237 1.68 -34.58 27.45
N MET A 238 2.32 -33.65 28.18
CA MET A 238 2.85 -33.90 29.52
C MET A 238 1.76 -33.83 30.58
N THR A 239 1.87 -34.68 31.59
CA THR A 239 1.01 -34.63 32.79
C THR A 239 1.35 -33.43 33.67
N SER A 240 0.42 -33.03 34.55
CA SER A 240 0.65 -31.92 35.49
C SER A 240 1.87 -32.15 36.39
N GLU A 241 2.20 -33.41 36.71
CA GLU A 241 3.37 -33.76 37.54
C GLU A 241 4.67 -33.57 36.75
N GLU A 242 4.72 -34.05 35.51
CA GLU A 242 5.86 -33.89 34.61
C GLU A 242 6.14 -32.41 34.30
N LEU A 243 5.09 -31.61 34.03
CA LEU A 243 5.24 -30.16 33.83
C LEU A 243 5.78 -29.45 35.06
N THR A 244 5.39 -29.89 36.26
CA THR A 244 5.87 -29.31 37.52
C THR A 244 7.34 -29.64 37.72
N GLN A 245 7.75 -30.87 37.42
CA GLN A 245 9.14 -31.30 37.48
C GLN A 245 10.01 -30.49 36.51
N VAL A 246 9.61 -30.38 35.24
CA VAL A 246 10.35 -29.58 34.24
C VAL A 246 10.47 -28.12 34.67
N LYS A 247 9.39 -27.52 35.19
CA LYS A 247 9.41 -26.15 35.72
C LYS A 247 10.42 -26.00 36.87
N ASP A 248 10.43 -26.93 37.82
CA ASP A 248 11.31 -26.85 38.98
C ASP A 248 12.79 -27.07 38.59
N GLU A 249 13.08 -27.99 37.67
CA GLU A 249 14.41 -28.20 37.09
C GLU A 249 14.93 -26.95 36.35
N LEU A 250 14.08 -26.31 35.56
CA LEU A 250 14.44 -25.08 34.84
C LEU A 250 14.65 -23.90 35.80
N LYS A 251 13.85 -23.79 36.87
CA LYS A 251 14.03 -22.77 37.89
C LYS A 251 15.34 -22.92 38.65
N GLU A 252 15.73 -24.16 38.96
CA GLU A 252 17.01 -24.43 39.62
C GLU A 252 18.18 -24.10 38.70
N LYS A 253 18.08 -24.47 37.41
CA LYS A 253 19.15 -24.26 36.42
C LYS A 253 19.34 -22.79 36.04
N TYR A 254 18.26 -22.01 35.96
CA TYR A 254 18.28 -20.62 35.51
C TYR A 254 17.94 -19.63 36.64
N HIS A 255 18.23 -19.97 37.90
CA HIS A 255 17.90 -19.15 39.08
C HIS A 255 18.48 -17.72 39.05
N ASP A 256 19.55 -17.50 38.28
CA ASP A 256 20.21 -16.21 38.13
C ASP A 256 19.59 -15.30 37.05
N ASP A 257 18.73 -15.83 36.17
CA ASP A 257 18.11 -15.09 35.06
C ASP A 257 16.59 -14.93 35.27
N GLN A 258 16.20 -13.76 35.77
CA GLN A 258 14.81 -13.44 36.07
C GLN A 258 13.90 -13.48 34.83
N GLN A 259 14.43 -13.13 33.64
CA GLN A 259 13.63 -13.13 32.41
C GLN A 259 13.28 -14.55 31.98
N ILE A 260 14.25 -15.47 32.06
CA ILE A 260 14.01 -16.89 31.75
C ILE A 260 13.07 -17.52 32.79
N VAL A 261 13.24 -17.21 34.08
CA VAL A 261 12.36 -17.73 35.13
C VAL A 261 10.91 -17.26 34.94
N ASP A 262 10.71 -16.00 34.56
CA ASP A 262 9.39 -15.47 34.26
C ASP A 262 8.77 -16.19 33.05
N LEU A 263 9.54 -16.39 31.98
CA LEU A 263 9.11 -17.13 30.79
C LEU A 263 8.72 -18.58 31.10
N VAL A 264 9.50 -19.27 31.92
CA VAL A 264 9.22 -20.63 32.41
C VAL A 264 7.91 -20.67 33.19
N ASN A 265 7.68 -19.69 34.06
CA ASN A 265 6.43 -19.60 34.83
C ASN A 265 5.22 -19.34 33.93
N GLN A 266 5.37 -18.46 32.94
CA GLN A 266 4.29 -18.15 31.99
C GLN A 266 3.95 -19.35 31.11
N THR A 267 4.96 -20.08 30.63
CA THR A 267 4.79 -21.27 29.80
C THR A 267 4.16 -22.43 30.59
N TYR A 268 4.59 -22.63 31.84
CA TYR A 268 3.97 -23.59 32.74
C TYR A 268 2.50 -23.25 33.01
N ALA A 269 2.18 -21.98 33.30
CA ALA A 269 0.81 -21.55 33.56
C ALA A 269 -0.12 -21.79 32.35
N TYR A 270 0.39 -21.58 31.13
CA TYR A 270 -0.32 -21.86 29.88
C TYR A 270 -0.69 -23.35 29.74
N HIS A 271 0.27 -24.28 29.91
CA HIS A 271 -0.01 -25.71 29.78
C HIS A 271 -0.93 -26.23 30.89
N ILE A 272 -0.79 -25.72 32.12
CA ILE A 272 -1.71 -26.07 33.21
C ILE A 272 -3.13 -25.55 32.93
N SER A 273 -3.30 -24.37 32.33
CA SER A 273 -4.64 -23.90 31.96
C SER A 273 -5.25 -24.75 30.84
N GLN A 274 -4.46 -25.22 29.87
CA GLN A 274 -4.92 -26.13 28.82
C GLN A 274 -5.39 -27.48 29.37
N LEU A 275 -4.62 -28.08 30.29
CA LEU A 275 -5.01 -29.32 30.97
C LEU A 275 -6.31 -29.15 31.77
N ASN A 276 -6.47 -27.99 32.43
CA ASN A 276 -7.68 -27.67 33.17
C ASN A 276 -8.88 -27.45 32.24
N GLU A 277 -8.74 -26.73 31.11
CA GLU A 277 -9.81 -26.54 30.12
C GLU A 277 -10.26 -27.88 29.48
N GLN A 278 -9.34 -28.82 29.26
CA GLN A 278 -9.68 -30.17 28.79
C GLN A 278 -10.49 -30.95 29.83
N SER A 279 -10.18 -30.82 31.12
CA SER A 279 -10.97 -31.43 32.20
C SER A 279 -12.36 -30.80 32.39
N ILE A 280 -12.51 -29.50 32.08
CA ILE A 280 -13.77 -28.76 32.22
C ILE A 280 -14.76 -29.09 31.10
N LYS A 281 -14.29 -29.54 29.91
CA LYS A 281 -15.18 -30.04 28.85
C LYS A 281 -15.97 -31.30 29.23
N ASP A 282 -15.53 -32.03 30.27
CA ASP A 282 -16.20 -33.22 30.80
C ASP A 282 -16.99 -33.00 32.10
N GLY A 283 -17.14 -31.76 32.61
CA GLY A 283 -18.02 -31.54 33.76
C GLY A 283 -18.01 -30.13 34.38
N SER A 284 -19.16 -29.46 34.25
CA SER A 284 -19.73 -28.40 35.11
C SER A 284 -18.91 -27.14 35.46
N VAL A 285 -19.57 -26.00 35.22
CA VAL A 285 -19.29 -24.60 35.59
C VAL A 285 -18.71 -24.41 37.00
N LEU A 286 -17.61 -23.64 37.12
CA LEU A 286 -17.36 -22.64 38.17
C LEU A 286 -16.15 -21.73 37.86
N LEU A 287 -16.31 -20.45 38.23
CA LEU A 287 -15.44 -19.27 38.11
C LEU A 287 -13.98 -19.43 38.59
N ASN A 288 -13.03 -18.66 38.03
CA ASN A 288 -12.37 -17.56 38.77
C ASN A 288 -11.37 -16.74 37.93
N GLN A 289 -11.28 -15.46 38.32
CA GLN A 289 -10.45 -14.38 37.80
C GLN A 289 -8.97 -14.76 37.66
N THR A 290 -8.38 -14.49 36.49
CA THR A 290 -6.93 -14.41 36.28
C THR A 290 -6.59 -12.94 35.98
N PRO A 291 -5.48 -12.40 36.51
CA PRO A 291 -5.23 -10.96 36.50
C PRO A 291 -4.90 -10.47 35.09
N MET A 292 -5.39 -9.25 34.77
CA MET A 292 -4.90 -8.47 33.63
C MET A 292 -3.37 -8.47 33.60
N ARG A 293 -2.76 -8.94 32.51
CA ARG A 293 -1.33 -8.76 32.27
C ARG A 293 -1.08 -7.38 31.67
N LYS A 294 -0.15 -6.65 32.30
CA LYS A 294 0.39 -5.39 31.82
C LYS A 294 1.07 -5.60 30.47
N ARG A 295 0.67 -4.81 29.47
CA ARG A 295 1.45 -4.60 28.24
C ARG A 295 2.75 -3.89 28.62
N PHE A 296 3.84 -4.25 27.97
CA PHE A 296 5.13 -3.57 28.08
C PHE A 296 4.93 -2.07 27.81
N HIS A 297 5.19 -1.24 28.82
CA HIS A 297 5.39 0.19 28.65
C HIS A 297 6.90 0.44 28.70
N PHE A 298 7.42 1.23 27.76
CA PHE A 298 8.71 1.88 27.96
C PHE A 298 8.51 2.95 29.03
N ASP A 299 9.21 2.80 30.15
CA ASP A 299 9.22 3.78 31.24
C ASP A 299 9.96 5.04 30.76
N ASP A 300 9.19 6.07 30.41
CA ASP A 300 9.52 7.44 30.77
C ASP A 300 8.23 8.11 31.24
N GLU A 301 8.34 8.84 32.35
CA GLU A 301 7.32 9.68 33.00
C GLU A 301 6.46 9.04 34.13
N THR A 302 7.09 9.08 35.32
CA THR A 302 6.56 9.45 36.65
C THR A 302 5.05 9.37 36.94
N GLN A 303 4.78 8.60 37.98
CA GLN A 303 3.57 8.44 38.78
C GLN A 303 2.89 9.76 39.21
N GLU A 304 1.55 9.75 39.25
CA GLU A 304 0.81 10.00 40.51
C GLU A 304 -0.59 9.36 40.47
N ILE A 305 -0.92 8.68 41.58
CA ILE A 305 -2.14 7.92 41.84
C ILE A 305 -3.07 8.77 42.70
N SER A 306 -4.37 8.84 42.38
CA SER A 306 -5.40 8.86 43.43
C SER A 306 -6.71 8.21 42.97
N LYS A 307 -7.30 7.44 43.89
CA LYS A 307 -8.48 6.58 43.77
C LYS A 307 -9.75 7.29 44.25
N SER A 308 -10.90 6.98 43.62
CA SER A 308 -12.22 6.74 44.25
C SER A 308 -13.21 6.30 43.15
N GLU A 309 -13.73 5.06 43.13
CA GLU A 309 -15.02 4.63 43.75
C GLU A 309 -16.22 5.44 43.20
N LEU A 310 -17.38 4.92 42.78
CA LEU A 310 -18.10 3.66 42.97
C LEU A 310 -19.36 3.67 42.04
N PHE A 311 -19.88 2.49 41.70
CA PHE A 311 -21.15 2.21 41.00
C PHE A 311 -22.43 2.86 41.59
N SER A 312 -23.40 3.21 40.74
CA SER A 312 -24.87 2.97 40.87
C SER A 312 -25.59 3.56 39.62
N LEU A 313 -26.16 2.74 38.72
CA LEU A 313 -27.52 2.18 38.65
C LEU A 313 -28.67 3.20 38.44
N THR A 314 -29.59 2.82 37.51
CA THR A 314 -31.04 3.16 37.41
C THR A 314 -31.42 4.61 37.04
N ASP A 315 -32.40 4.96 36.20
CA ASP A 315 -33.53 4.31 35.49
C ASP A 315 -33.83 5.09 34.17
N GLU A 316 -34.22 4.43 33.09
CA GLU A 316 -35.54 4.48 32.42
C GLU A 316 -36.40 5.75 32.62
N GLU A 317 -36.75 6.42 31.51
CA GLU A 317 -38.12 6.93 31.28
C GLU A 317 -38.40 7.13 29.78
N GLU A 318 -39.44 6.43 29.31
CA GLU A 318 -40.09 6.56 28.00
C GLU A 318 -40.86 7.89 27.89
N ILE A 319 -40.88 8.50 26.71
CA ILE A 319 -42.08 9.17 26.18
C ILE A 319 -42.19 8.87 24.67
N GLN A 320 -43.25 8.14 24.33
CA GLN A 320 -43.83 8.04 22.99
C GLN A 320 -44.79 9.22 22.77
N GLU A 321 -44.85 9.78 21.55
CA GLU A 321 -46.11 10.30 21.01
C GLU A 321 -46.15 10.17 19.47
N GLU A 322 -47.34 9.80 18.99
CA GLU A 322 -47.66 9.23 17.68
C GLU A 322 -47.99 10.27 16.60
N MET A 323 -47.64 9.89 15.35
CA MET A 323 -48.41 9.97 14.10
C MET A 323 -48.95 11.32 13.54
N SER A 324 -48.61 11.59 12.27
CA SER A 324 -49.60 11.60 11.17
C SER A 324 -48.96 11.71 9.78
N ASN A 325 -49.59 11.01 8.83
CA ASN A 325 -49.22 10.83 7.42
C ASN A 325 -49.42 12.10 6.58
N GLU A 326 -48.60 12.29 5.55
CA GLU A 326 -49.08 12.73 4.23
C GLU A 326 -48.16 12.26 3.09
N VAL A 327 -48.79 11.56 2.13
CA VAL A 327 -48.19 11.04 0.89
C VAL A 327 -48.27 12.12 -0.17
N VAL A 328 -47.15 12.47 -0.82
CA VAL A 328 -47.16 13.18 -2.11
C VAL A 328 -46.09 12.60 -3.03
N GLU A 329 -46.54 11.89 -4.07
CA GLU A 329 -45.78 11.58 -5.28
C GLU A 329 -45.38 12.88 -6.01
N LYS A 330 -44.10 13.06 -6.36
CA LYS A 330 -43.70 13.87 -7.51
C LYS A 330 -42.55 13.22 -8.30
N LYS A 331 -42.74 13.29 -9.62
CA LYS A 331 -42.01 12.70 -10.73
C LYS A 331 -40.54 13.13 -10.82
N ALA A 332 -39.76 12.24 -11.41
CA ALA A 332 -38.42 12.45 -11.95
C ALA A 332 -38.38 13.61 -12.97
N GLU A 333 -37.44 14.52 -12.77
CA GLU A 333 -36.94 15.43 -13.80
C GLU A 333 -35.43 15.18 -13.98
N GLU A 334 -35.06 14.82 -15.22
CA GLU A 334 -33.69 14.66 -15.68
C GLU A 334 -32.96 16.01 -15.61
N ILE A 335 -31.92 16.12 -14.78
CA ILE A 335 -31.05 17.30 -14.74
C ILE A 335 -29.99 17.14 -15.82
N HIS A 336 -30.16 17.90 -16.89
CA HIS A 336 -29.21 18.03 -18.00
C HIS A 336 -27.90 18.69 -17.50
N ILE A 337 -26.77 18.04 -17.77
CA ILE A 337 -25.43 18.42 -17.30
C ILE A 337 -24.83 19.43 -18.30
N SER A 338 -24.40 20.61 -17.83
CA SER A 338 -23.61 21.56 -18.62
C SER A 338 -22.10 21.25 -18.50
N PRO A 339 -21.29 21.47 -19.55
CA PRO A 339 -19.84 21.34 -19.48
C PRO A 339 -19.19 22.47 -18.66
N LEU A 340 -17.99 22.17 -18.13
CA LEU A 340 -17.16 22.98 -17.23
C LEU A 340 -16.84 24.37 -17.84
N ASP A 341 -16.84 25.41 -17.00
CA ASP A 341 -16.47 26.78 -17.39
C ASP A 341 -14.93 26.95 -17.35
N LYS A 342 -14.38 27.76 -18.27
CA LYS A 342 -12.91 27.94 -18.44
C LYS A 342 -12.19 28.51 -17.20
N GLU A 343 -12.90 29.18 -16.32
CA GLU A 343 -12.36 29.68 -15.05
C GLU A 343 -12.19 28.53 -14.03
N GLU A 344 -13.04 27.50 -14.08
CA GLU A 344 -12.96 26.33 -13.20
C GLU A 344 -11.78 25.41 -13.57
N GLU A 345 -11.43 25.31 -14.86
CA GLU A 345 -10.24 24.57 -15.32
C GLU A 345 -8.92 25.20 -14.86
N ILE A 346 -8.87 26.53 -14.81
CA ILE A 346 -7.69 27.27 -14.35
C ILE A 346 -7.54 27.13 -12.83
N GLU A 347 -8.64 27.22 -12.06
CA GLU A 347 -8.64 26.92 -10.62
C GLU A 347 -8.16 25.49 -10.36
N LEU A 348 -8.70 24.48 -11.04
CA LEU A 348 -8.25 23.08 -10.94
C LEU A 348 -6.76 22.92 -11.21
N THR A 349 -6.20 23.66 -12.16
CA THR A 349 -4.77 23.59 -12.51
C THR A 349 -3.88 24.20 -11.41
N GLU A 350 -4.31 25.29 -10.78
CA GLU A 350 -3.60 25.90 -9.64
C GLU A 350 -3.69 25.03 -8.37
N LEU A 351 -4.84 24.36 -8.15
CA LEU A 351 -5.03 23.36 -7.08
C LEU A 351 -4.03 22.21 -7.19
N LEU A 352 -3.79 21.73 -8.42
CA LEU A 352 -2.91 20.60 -8.71
C LEU A 352 -1.44 20.88 -8.38
N GLN A 353 -0.98 22.13 -8.55
CA GLN A 353 0.40 22.49 -8.21
C GLN A 353 0.63 22.56 -6.71
N GLN A 354 -0.33 23.08 -5.94
CA GLN A 354 -0.15 23.26 -4.50
C GLN A 354 -0.18 21.94 -3.71
N ILE A 355 -1.05 21.00 -4.11
CA ILE A 355 -1.15 19.66 -3.49
C ILE A 355 0.17 18.87 -3.61
N ASN A 356 0.88 19.01 -4.74
CA ASN A 356 2.17 18.34 -4.97
C ASN A 356 3.33 18.94 -4.15
N PHE A 357 3.28 20.23 -3.80
CA PHE A 357 4.32 20.87 -2.99
C PHE A 357 4.21 20.52 -1.50
N SER A 358 3.00 20.31 -0.97
CA SER A 358 2.78 19.95 0.44
C SER A 358 3.15 18.50 0.78
N SER A 359 3.20 17.61 -0.20
CA SER A 359 3.62 16.20 -0.03
C SER A 359 5.12 15.97 -0.15
N SER A 360 5.90 16.99 -0.56
CA SER A 360 7.33 16.85 -0.88
C SER A 360 8.28 17.14 0.29
N GLN A 361 7.76 17.38 1.50
CA GLN A 361 8.56 17.50 2.71
C GLN A 361 8.23 16.38 3.70
N LYS A 362 8.69 15.16 3.39
CA LYS A 362 9.18 14.19 4.38
C LYS A 362 9.72 12.95 3.65
N ASP A 363 10.94 12.61 4.07
CA ASP A 363 11.68 11.36 3.87
C ASP A 363 12.32 11.04 2.51
N GLU A 364 13.60 11.37 2.46
CA GLU A 364 14.64 10.67 1.71
C GLU A 364 14.80 9.23 2.26
N SER A 365 14.57 8.21 1.42
CA SER A 365 15.49 7.08 1.20
C SER A 365 14.89 6.04 0.23
N GLN A 366 15.59 5.81 -0.89
CA GLN A 366 15.45 4.60 -1.74
C GLN A 366 16.35 3.48 -1.17
N PRO A 367 16.11 2.18 -1.44
CA PRO A 367 16.50 1.54 -2.73
C PRO A 367 15.47 0.49 -3.28
N ILE A 368 15.13 0.45 -4.59
CA ILE A 368 15.77 -0.26 -5.74
C ILE A 368 15.06 -1.59 -6.15
N LEU A 369 14.61 -1.64 -7.43
CA LEU A 369 14.45 -2.78 -8.38
C LEU A 369 13.48 -3.95 -8.03
N GLU A 370 12.67 -4.57 -8.90
CA GLU A 370 12.52 -4.70 -10.37
C GLU A 370 11.03 -4.95 -10.64
N VAL A 371 10.34 -4.38 -11.63
CA VAL A 371 10.63 -4.34 -13.08
C VAL A 371 10.80 -5.73 -13.70
N ALA A 372 9.69 -6.46 -13.77
CA ALA A 372 9.47 -7.41 -14.85
C ALA A 372 8.01 -7.30 -15.29
N LYS A 373 7.79 -6.96 -16.57
CA LYS A 373 6.51 -6.80 -17.30
C LYS A 373 6.00 -5.37 -17.41
N GLN A 374 6.63 -4.56 -18.27
CA GLN A 374 5.92 -3.53 -19.04
C GLN A 374 6.79 -3.02 -20.21
N SER A 375 7.28 -3.94 -21.04
CA SER A 375 8.01 -3.61 -22.27
C SER A 375 7.12 -3.58 -23.52
N GLU A 376 5.81 -3.83 -23.40
CA GLU A 376 4.90 -3.92 -24.57
C GLU A 376 3.78 -2.85 -24.60
N GLN A 377 3.76 -1.87 -23.68
CA GLN A 377 2.71 -0.82 -23.66
C GLN A 377 3.23 0.59 -23.97
N ILE A 378 4.52 0.75 -24.27
CA ILE A 378 5.13 2.07 -24.46
C ILE A 378 5.03 2.55 -25.93
N GLU A 379 4.80 1.66 -26.90
CA GLU A 379 4.73 2.06 -28.32
C GLU A 379 3.40 2.70 -28.75
N GLU A 380 2.31 2.52 -28.01
CA GLU A 380 1.00 3.09 -28.38
C GLU A 380 0.71 4.48 -27.77
N ILE A 381 1.48 4.92 -26.77
CA ILE A 381 1.19 6.17 -26.03
C ILE A 381 1.91 7.38 -26.63
N ILE A 382 2.87 7.18 -27.53
CA ILE A 382 3.73 8.27 -28.06
C ILE A 382 3.05 9.06 -29.19
N GLU A 383 1.92 8.60 -29.75
CA GLU A 383 1.37 9.25 -30.96
C GLU A 383 0.30 10.33 -30.70
N ASN A 384 -0.14 10.57 -29.45
CA ASN A 384 -1.28 11.46 -29.20
C ASN A 384 -1.04 12.64 -28.23
N ASN A 385 0.19 12.93 -27.81
CA ASN A 385 0.48 14.09 -26.95
C ASN A 385 1.61 14.95 -27.52
N GLU A 386 1.34 15.66 -28.62
CA GLU A 386 2.09 16.85 -28.99
C GLU A 386 1.17 18.06 -28.93
N GLU A 387 1.03 18.67 -27.74
CA GLU A 387 0.66 20.09 -27.62
C GLU A 387 0.98 20.65 -26.22
N GLU A 388 2.20 20.44 -25.73
CA GLU A 388 2.79 21.33 -24.72
C GLU A 388 4.05 21.96 -25.33
N LYS A 389 4.07 23.30 -25.42
CA LYS A 389 5.21 24.08 -25.92
C LYS A 389 6.39 23.96 -24.97
N SER A 390 7.10 22.84 -25.06
CA SER A 390 8.43 22.68 -24.51
C SER A 390 9.43 23.25 -25.54
N SER A 391 10.46 23.95 -25.08
CA SER A 391 11.41 24.58 -26.00
C SER A 391 12.14 23.50 -26.81
N PRO A 392 12.32 23.65 -28.15
CA PRO A 392 12.88 22.59 -28.99
C PRO A 392 14.31 22.19 -28.60
N VAL A 393 15.04 23.05 -27.89
CA VAL A 393 16.38 22.76 -27.34
C VAL A 393 16.30 21.80 -26.15
N PHE A 394 15.27 21.92 -25.32
CA PHE A 394 15.07 21.09 -24.14
C PHE A 394 14.71 19.64 -24.53
N GLU A 395 13.84 19.44 -25.51
CA GLU A 395 13.51 18.09 -26.01
C GLU A 395 14.72 17.38 -26.62
N VAL A 396 15.54 18.10 -27.38
CA VAL A 396 16.79 17.57 -27.93
C VAL A 396 17.74 17.17 -26.79
N PHE A 397 17.85 18.01 -25.75
CA PHE A 397 18.70 17.72 -24.59
C PHE A 397 18.22 16.49 -23.80
N LEU A 398 16.91 16.37 -23.53
CA LEU A 398 16.32 15.23 -22.84
C LEU A 398 16.49 13.94 -23.66
N ASN A 399 16.32 14.02 -24.97
CA ASN A 399 16.57 12.90 -25.87
C ASN A 399 18.04 12.44 -25.84
N ILE A 400 18.99 13.38 -25.76
CA ILE A 400 20.41 13.06 -25.62
C ILE A 400 20.68 12.35 -24.29
N ILE A 401 20.15 12.86 -23.18
CA ILE A 401 20.27 12.22 -21.86
C ILE A 401 19.69 10.81 -21.89
N TYR A 402 18.51 10.64 -22.48
CA TYR A 402 17.86 9.34 -22.59
C TYR A 402 18.70 8.31 -23.37
N ILE A 403 19.29 8.72 -24.50
CA ILE A 403 20.18 7.85 -25.29
C ILE A 403 21.42 7.46 -24.47
N PHE A 404 22.02 8.40 -23.74
CA PHE A 404 23.14 8.10 -22.86
C PHE A 404 22.75 7.13 -21.72
N ALA A 405 21.60 7.33 -21.09
CA ALA A 405 21.11 6.48 -20.02
C ALA A 405 20.88 5.03 -20.49
N ILE A 406 20.26 4.84 -21.65
CA ILE A 406 20.09 3.49 -22.24
C ILE A 406 21.43 2.86 -22.58
N SER A 407 22.33 3.62 -23.22
CA SER A 407 23.65 3.11 -23.58
C SER A 407 24.44 2.66 -22.36
N PHE A 408 24.29 3.38 -21.24
CA PHE A 408 24.91 3.06 -19.97
C PHE A 408 24.29 1.80 -19.36
N LEU A 409 22.96 1.70 -19.35
CA LEU A 409 22.23 0.56 -18.81
C LEU A 409 22.57 -0.74 -19.56
N VAL A 410 22.64 -0.70 -20.90
CA VAL A 410 23.02 -1.86 -21.72
C VAL A 410 24.45 -2.32 -21.39
N LEU A 411 25.38 -1.38 -21.26
CA LEU A 411 26.77 -1.68 -20.91
C LEU A 411 26.87 -2.24 -19.48
N PHE A 412 26.15 -1.64 -18.53
CA PHE A 412 26.12 -2.07 -17.14
C PHE A 412 25.54 -3.49 -17.00
N ALA A 413 24.42 -3.77 -17.65
CA ALA A 413 23.83 -5.12 -17.69
C ALA A 413 24.80 -6.13 -18.32
N GLY A 414 25.50 -5.75 -19.40
CA GLY A 414 26.52 -6.58 -20.03
C GLY A 414 27.69 -6.91 -19.09
N ILE A 415 28.15 -5.94 -18.30
CA ILE A 415 29.19 -6.15 -17.29
C ILE A 415 28.71 -7.09 -16.19
N ILE A 416 27.48 -6.94 -15.71
CA ILE A 416 26.91 -7.83 -14.69
C ILE A 416 26.90 -9.27 -15.22
N VAL A 417 26.36 -9.49 -16.43
CA VAL A 417 26.35 -10.81 -17.07
C VAL A 417 27.76 -11.36 -17.21
N TYR A 418 28.72 -10.54 -17.63
CA TYR A 418 30.11 -10.96 -17.74
C TYR A 418 30.71 -11.40 -16.39
N ILE A 419 30.48 -10.64 -15.31
CA ILE A 419 30.99 -10.97 -13.97
C ILE A 419 30.32 -12.24 -13.42
N THR A 420 28.98 -12.36 -13.55
CA THR A 420 28.23 -13.51 -13.06
C THR A 420 28.67 -14.82 -13.73
N PHE A 421 29.08 -14.77 -14.99
CA PHE A 421 29.46 -15.94 -15.78
C PHE A 421 30.95 -16.04 -16.07
N ILE A 422 31.81 -15.33 -15.34
CA ILE A 422 33.26 -15.24 -15.62
C ILE A 422 33.92 -16.62 -15.72
N HIS A 423 33.62 -17.52 -14.79
CA HIS A 423 34.16 -18.89 -14.79
C HIS A 423 33.68 -19.72 -15.98
N GLN A 424 32.47 -19.47 -16.49
CA GLN A 424 31.93 -20.19 -17.65
C GLN A 424 32.51 -19.66 -18.96
N PHE A 425 32.83 -18.36 -19.03
CA PHE A 425 33.61 -17.79 -20.14
C PHE A 425 35.05 -18.32 -20.18
N GLU A 426 35.65 -18.63 -19.03
CA GLU A 426 37.02 -19.20 -18.95
C GLU A 426 37.09 -20.68 -19.36
N MET A 427 35.99 -21.46 -19.25
CA MET A 427 36.01 -22.90 -19.52
C MET A 427 36.01 -23.28 -21.02
N ASP A 428 35.98 -22.31 -21.93
CA ASP A 428 36.25 -22.44 -23.38
C ASP A 428 35.52 -23.61 -24.10
N GLN A 429 34.32 -23.98 -23.63
CA GLN A 429 33.49 -25.03 -24.23
C GLN A 429 32.00 -24.66 -24.27
N GLY A 430 31.33 -25.04 -25.37
CA GLY A 430 29.88 -24.86 -25.55
C GLY A 430 29.48 -23.46 -26.04
N ILE A 431 28.29 -23.02 -25.62
CA ILE A 431 27.65 -21.78 -26.08
C ILE A 431 28.46 -20.53 -25.66
N PHE A 432 29.12 -20.58 -24.49
CA PHE A 432 29.93 -19.48 -23.97
C PHE A 432 31.16 -19.16 -24.83
N HIS A 433 31.78 -20.16 -25.46
CA HIS A 433 32.87 -19.94 -26.42
C HIS A 433 32.37 -19.17 -27.65
N THR A 434 31.18 -19.52 -28.15
CA THR A 434 30.58 -18.81 -29.30
C THR A 434 30.28 -17.35 -28.95
N ILE A 435 29.72 -17.11 -27.76
CA ILE A 435 29.46 -15.75 -27.26
C ILE A 435 30.77 -14.97 -27.09
N HIS A 436 31.82 -15.60 -26.54
CA HIS A 436 33.12 -14.97 -26.37
C HIS A 436 33.73 -14.56 -27.73
N VAL A 437 33.69 -15.44 -28.73
CA VAL A 437 34.18 -15.14 -30.08
C VAL A 437 33.41 -13.98 -30.72
N VAL A 438 32.09 -13.95 -30.58
CA VAL A 438 31.25 -12.84 -31.08
C VAL A 438 31.61 -11.53 -30.38
N PHE A 439 31.80 -11.56 -29.05
CA PHE A 439 32.18 -10.37 -28.28
C PHE A 439 33.57 -9.86 -28.66
N GLN A 440 34.54 -10.76 -28.86
CA GLN A 440 35.88 -10.40 -29.33
C GLN A 440 35.84 -9.79 -30.73
N ALA A 441 35.05 -10.38 -31.65
CA ALA A 441 34.87 -9.83 -33.00
C ALA A 441 34.25 -8.42 -32.96
N TYR A 442 33.24 -8.23 -32.12
CA TYR A 442 32.61 -6.91 -31.91
C TYR A 442 33.61 -5.91 -31.34
N HIS A 443 34.35 -6.28 -30.30
CA HIS A 443 35.36 -5.45 -29.68
C HIS A 443 36.47 -5.04 -30.67
N SER A 444 37.01 -5.99 -31.44
CA SER A 444 38.00 -5.70 -32.48
C SER A 444 37.46 -4.75 -33.55
N PHE A 445 36.20 -4.92 -33.95
CA PHE A 445 35.56 -4.05 -34.92
C PHE A 445 35.43 -2.61 -34.42
N VAL A 446 35.00 -2.42 -33.17
CA VAL A 446 34.88 -1.09 -32.56
C VAL A 446 36.25 -0.43 -32.47
N ASN A 447 37.27 -1.14 -31.99
CA ASN A 447 38.62 -0.58 -31.90
C ASN A 447 39.18 -0.19 -33.27
N MET A 448 38.95 -0.99 -34.32
CA MET A 448 39.36 -0.65 -35.68
C MET A 448 38.73 0.67 -36.15
N ILE A 449 37.47 0.94 -35.79
CA ILE A 449 36.80 2.21 -36.13
C ILE A 449 37.44 3.38 -35.40
N PHE A 450 37.66 3.26 -34.08
CA PHE A 450 38.28 4.34 -33.30
C PHE A 450 39.73 4.59 -33.68
N GLU A 451 40.48 3.52 -33.99
CA GLU A 451 41.84 3.61 -34.52
C GLU A 451 41.85 4.40 -35.82
N GLY A 452 40.99 4.01 -36.77
CA GLY A 452 40.85 4.71 -38.04
C GLY A 452 40.45 6.19 -37.88
N ILE A 453 39.50 6.51 -37.01
CA ILE A 453 39.03 7.88 -36.79
C ILE A 453 40.11 8.74 -36.13
N LEU A 454 40.72 8.27 -35.04
CA LEU A 454 41.70 9.06 -34.29
C LEU A 454 43.00 9.25 -35.07
N ASP A 455 43.49 8.23 -35.76
CA ASP A 455 44.72 8.36 -36.55
C ASP A 455 44.52 9.22 -37.80
N PHE A 456 43.34 9.13 -38.42
CA PHE A 456 42.96 10.06 -39.48
C PHE A 456 42.93 11.50 -38.95
N LEU A 457 42.24 11.76 -37.83
CA LEU A 457 42.18 13.10 -37.23
C LEU A 457 43.55 13.62 -36.79
N HIS A 458 44.40 12.77 -36.21
CA HIS A 458 45.78 13.10 -35.82
C HIS A 458 46.62 13.56 -37.03
N THR A 459 46.39 12.94 -38.19
CA THR A 459 47.08 13.28 -39.45
C THR A 459 46.76 14.72 -39.91
N PHE A 460 45.56 15.23 -39.64
CA PHE A 460 45.16 16.60 -40.00
C PHE A 460 45.37 17.61 -38.88
N ILE A 461 45.24 17.18 -37.62
CA ILE A 461 45.28 18.03 -36.43
C ILE A 461 46.21 17.35 -35.42
N SER A 462 47.47 17.76 -35.41
CA SER A 462 48.52 17.19 -34.55
C SER A 462 48.27 17.34 -33.03
N PHE A 463 47.25 18.11 -32.65
CA PHE A 463 46.81 18.26 -31.25
C PHE A 463 45.93 17.09 -30.77
N ILE A 464 45.21 16.43 -31.68
CA ILE A 464 44.40 15.25 -31.34
C ILE A 464 45.37 14.08 -31.18
N PRO A 465 45.35 13.29 -30.09
CA PRO A 465 46.27 12.17 -29.92
C PRO A 465 46.00 11.05 -30.95
N SER A 466 47.05 10.33 -31.36
CA SER A 466 46.87 9.08 -32.11
C SER A 466 46.18 8.02 -31.23
N TYR A 467 45.59 6.99 -31.85
CA TYR A 467 44.91 5.94 -31.09
C TYR A 467 45.83 5.24 -30.09
N GLN A 468 47.11 5.06 -30.45
CA GLN A 468 48.11 4.51 -29.55
C GLN A 468 48.37 5.42 -28.34
N GLN A 469 48.44 6.74 -28.54
CA GLN A 469 48.57 7.71 -27.45
C GLN A 469 47.31 7.74 -26.59
N TYR A 470 46.12 7.74 -27.19
CA TYR A 470 44.85 7.64 -26.49
C TYR A 470 44.75 6.35 -25.65
N SER A 471 45.11 5.18 -26.20
CA SER A 471 44.98 3.91 -25.47
C SER A 471 46.04 3.72 -24.38
N GLN A 472 47.30 4.11 -24.63
CA GLN A 472 48.43 3.75 -23.77
C GLN A 472 48.97 4.90 -22.89
N SER A 473 48.69 6.16 -23.23
CA SER A 473 49.23 7.33 -22.51
C SER A 473 48.19 8.14 -21.72
N ASN A 474 46.93 7.69 -21.72
CA ASN A 474 45.88 8.30 -20.89
C ASN A 474 46.18 8.09 -19.39
N THR A 475 46.21 9.18 -18.63
CA THR A 475 46.41 9.14 -17.16
C THR A 475 45.11 8.91 -16.38
N MET A 476 43.95 9.06 -17.02
CA MET A 476 42.64 9.04 -16.36
C MET A 476 41.95 7.67 -16.37
N LEU A 477 42.19 6.83 -17.38
CA LEU A 477 41.49 5.56 -17.55
C LEU A 477 42.50 4.43 -17.73
N SER A 478 42.19 3.26 -17.17
CA SER A 478 42.92 2.03 -17.46
C SER A 478 42.73 1.63 -18.93
N ILE A 479 43.59 0.75 -19.43
CA ILE A 479 43.48 0.21 -20.80
C ILE A 479 42.08 -0.40 -21.02
N ASP A 480 41.59 -1.19 -20.07
CA ASP A 480 40.24 -1.77 -20.13
C ASP A 480 39.13 -0.72 -20.00
N GLY A 481 39.36 0.36 -19.24
CA GLY A 481 38.45 1.49 -19.13
C GLY A 481 38.32 2.28 -20.44
N VAL A 482 39.40 2.43 -21.20
CA VAL A 482 39.37 3.03 -22.53
C VAL A 482 38.56 2.17 -23.51
N LEU A 483 38.70 0.84 -23.42
CA LEU A 483 37.93 -0.09 -24.25
C LEU A 483 36.42 -0.02 -23.94
N LEU A 484 36.06 -0.01 -22.66
CA LEU A 484 34.66 0.16 -22.24
C LEU A 484 34.09 1.52 -22.68
N LEU A 485 34.90 2.59 -22.64
CA LEU A 485 34.48 3.90 -23.12
C LEU A 485 34.24 3.92 -24.63
N ASN A 486 35.13 3.31 -25.42
CA ASN A 486 34.93 3.17 -26.88
C ASN A 486 33.64 2.40 -27.19
N LEU A 487 33.38 1.30 -26.48
CA LEU A 487 32.15 0.52 -26.61
C LEU A 487 30.91 1.35 -26.27
N PHE A 488 30.95 2.12 -25.18
CA PHE A 488 29.87 3.02 -24.78
C PHE A 488 29.56 4.07 -25.85
N ILE A 489 30.60 4.77 -26.34
CA ILE A 489 30.44 5.82 -27.34
C ILE A 489 29.89 5.24 -28.65
N PHE A 490 30.42 4.09 -29.08
CA PHE A 490 29.95 3.42 -30.29
C PHE A 490 28.49 2.98 -30.19
N GLN A 491 28.10 2.40 -29.06
CA GLN A 491 26.71 2.01 -28.80
C GLN A 491 25.76 3.22 -28.80
N THR A 492 26.19 4.32 -28.20
CA THR A 492 25.45 5.59 -28.19
C THR A 492 25.21 6.09 -29.61
N ILE A 493 26.23 6.04 -30.47
CA ILE A 493 26.14 6.43 -31.89
C ILE A 493 25.17 5.51 -32.64
N ILE A 494 25.23 4.19 -32.43
CA ILE A 494 24.30 3.24 -33.06
C ILE A 494 22.86 3.56 -32.68
N ILE A 495 22.58 3.75 -31.39
CA ILE A 495 21.23 4.05 -30.90
C ILE A 495 20.74 5.37 -31.50
N ALA A 496 21.60 6.39 -31.58
CA ALA A 496 21.27 7.66 -32.21
C ALA A 496 20.96 7.51 -33.71
N ILE A 497 21.75 6.71 -34.45
CA ILE A 497 21.52 6.43 -35.88
C ILE A 497 20.19 5.68 -36.08
N ILE A 498 19.93 4.64 -35.29
CA ILE A 498 18.68 3.87 -35.37
C ILE A 498 17.48 4.78 -35.12
N LYS A 499 17.52 5.60 -34.07
CA LYS A 499 16.46 6.56 -33.76
C LYS A 499 16.27 7.58 -34.89
N GLY A 500 17.36 8.05 -35.50
CA GLY A 500 17.32 8.94 -36.67
C GLY A 500 16.68 8.28 -37.89
N ILE A 501 17.01 7.01 -38.17
CA ILE A 501 16.40 6.23 -39.27
C ILE A 501 14.91 6.03 -39.02
N VAL A 502 14.51 5.63 -37.80
CA VAL A 502 13.10 5.47 -37.42
C VAL A 502 12.32 6.77 -37.60
N HIS A 503 12.89 7.90 -37.17
CA HIS A 503 12.29 9.21 -37.37
C HIS A 503 12.15 9.58 -38.85
N MET A 504 13.16 9.27 -39.69
CA MET A 504 13.08 9.48 -41.14
C MET A 504 12.02 8.62 -41.82
N ILE A 505 11.89 7.35 -41.42
CA ILE A 505 10.87 6.44 -41.96
C ILE A 505 9.48 6.93 -41.59
N LYS A 506 9.26 7.30 -40.32
CA LYS A 506 7.98 7.81 -39.83
C LYS A 506 7.55 9.07 -40.60
N ARG A 507 8.48 10.01 -40.79
CA ARG A 507 8.25 11.23 -41.58
C ARG A 507 7.95 10.95 -43.06
N SER A 508 8.54 9.91 -43.66
CA SER A 508 8.25 9.54 -45.06
C SER A 508 6.87 8.91 -45.27
N LEU A 509 6.30 8.29 -44.23
CA LEU A 509 4.95 7.71 -44.24
C LEU A 509 3.86 8.79 -44.09
N ASP A 510 4.15 9.86 -43.33
CA ASP A 510 3.22 10.97 -43.15
C ASP A 510 3.05 11.81 -44.43
N ASP A 511 4.12 11.97 -45.24
CA ASP A 511 4.10 12.74 -46.50
C ASP A 511 3.29 12.06 -47.65
N GLU A 512 3.00 10.75 -47.59
CA GLU A 512 2.16 10.06 -48.60
C GLU A 512 0.64 10.18 -48.34
N SER A 513 0.23 10.76 -47.20
CA SER A 513 -1.17 10.74 -46.73
C SER A 513 -2.03 11.96 -47.09
N LEU A 514 -1.52 12.91 -47.88
CA LEU A 514 -2.27 14.08 -48.33
C LEU A 514 -2.63 13.98 -49.84
N PRO A 515 -3.88 13.64 -50.22
CA PRO A 515 -4.37 13.94 -51.56
C PRO A 515 -4.88 15.39 -51.65
N GLU A 516 -4.55 16.02 -52.79
CA GLU A 516 -4.99 17.36 -53.24
C GLU A 516 -6.51 17.59 -53.22
#